data_AF-A0A9W6ZUT8-F1
#
_entry.id   AF-A0A9W6ZUT8-F1
#
_cell.length_a   1.000
_cell.length_b   1.000
_cell.length_c   1.000
_cell.angle_alpha   90.00
_cell.angle_beta   90.00
_cell.angle_gamma   90.00
#
_symmetry.space_group_name_H-M   'P 1'
#
loop_
_entity.id
_entity.type
_entity.pdbx_description
1 polymer ?
#
loop_
_entity_poly.entity_id
_entity_poly.type
_entity_poly.pdbx_seq_one_letter_code
_entity_poly.pdbx_strand_id
1 'polypeptide(L)'
;MVADSIRFIRLYRDFSRAIRLLPGKKFVKDEARDDLRDAFAKPLPAMFAEQTELYNSGLKQLAFLQIKTGGTPRPTSGSRTIYSKGEKLEIKPTDKVDSSLAGEEKAKYSNWHGGNMDPESVQKHQRLLKRAGFKNNADAIGNGGVF
;
A
#
# COMPACT_ATOMS: atom_id res chain seq x y z
N MET A 1 -8.29 -2.38 -23.45
CA MET A 1 -8.87 -3.51 -22.70
C MET A 1 -8.13 -3.84 -21.39
N VAL A 2 -6.83 -3.56 -21.21
CA VAL A 2 -6.10 -3.91 -19.96
C VAL A 2 -6.42 -2.99 -18.77
N ALA A 3 -6.79 -1.72 -19.01
CA ALA A 3 -7.06 -0.77 -17.92
C ALA A 3 -8.36 -1.08 -17.15
N ASP A 4 -9.35 -1.66 -17.82
CA ASP A 4 -10.66 -1.98 -17.22
C ASP A 4 -10.55 -3.18 -16.27
N SER A 5 -9.79 -4.21 -16.65
CA SER A 5 -9.58 -5.37 -15.80
C SER A 5 -8.88 -5.00 -14.49
N ILE A 6 -7.91 -4.08 -14.52
CA ILE A 6 -7.24 -3.59 -13.30
C ILE A 6 -8.22 -2.90 -12.34
N ARG A 7 -9.19 -2.13 -12.86
CA ARG A 7 -10.20 -1.45 -12.05
C ARG A 7 -11.14 -2.43 -11.37
N PHE A 8 -11.65 -3.41 -12.11
CA PHE A 8 -12.52 -4.46 -11.54
C PHE A 8 -11.77 -5.36 -10.53
N ILE A 9 -10.49 -5.66 -10.76
CA ILE A 9 -9.66 -6.40 -9.80
C ILE A 9 -9.51 -5.63 -8.48
N ARG A 10 -9.30 -4.30 -8.54
CA ARG A 10 -9.23 -3.47 -7.33
C ARG A 10 -10.57 -3.46 -6.60
N LEU A 11 -11.66 -3.27 -7.33
CA LEU A 11 -13.02 -3.30 -6.78
C LEU A 11 -13.31 -4.61 -6.05
N TYR A 12 -12.99 -5.75 -6.66
CA TYR A 12 -13.12 -7.08 -6.04
C TYR A 12 -12.32 -7.20 -4.74
N ARG A 13 -11.06 -6.72 -4.73
CA ARG A 13 -10.21 -6.74 -3.53
C ARG A 13 -10.81 -5.89 -2.40
N ASP A 14 -11.35 -4.73 -2.73
CA ASP A 14 -11.92 -3.84 -1.74
C ASP A 14 -13.22 -4.39 -1.15
N PHE A 15 -14.09 -5.01 -1.96
CA PHE A 15 -15.23 -5.79 -1.47
C PHE A 15 -14.79 -6.94 -0.58
N SER A 16 -13.82 -7.74 -1.01
CA SER A 16 -13.31 -8.88 -0.24
C SER A 16 -12.79 -8.47 1.14
N ARG A 17 -12.17 -7.29 1.22
CA ARG A 17 -11.71 -6.73 2.50
C ARG A 17 -12.88 -6.19 3.33
N ALA A 18 -13.86 -5.52 2.72
CA ALA A 18 -15.03 -5.04 3.43
C ALA A 18 -15.85 -6.20 4.04
N ILE A 19 -16.00 -7.32 3.33
CA ILE A 19 -16.67 -8.54 3.84
C ILE A 19 -15.96 -9.11 5.08
N ARG A 20 -14.62 -9.00 5.18
CA ARG A 20 -13.89 -9.41 6.40
C ARG A 20 -14.34 -8.65 7.63
N LEU A 21 -14.66 -7.36 7.44
CA LEU A 21 -15.02 -6.42 8.49
C LEU A 21 -16.49 -6.49 8.89
N LEU A 22 -17.34 -7.20 8.13
CA LEU A 22 -18.74 -7.39 8.49
C LEU A 22 -18.88 -8.00 9.90
N PRO A 23 -19.83 -7.55 10.73
CA PRO A 23 -20.17 -8.25 11.95
C PRO A 23 -20.84 -9.58 11.61
N GLY A 24 -20.45 -10.67 12.27
CA GLY A 24 -21.06 -11.98 12.05
C GLY A 24 -20.12 -13.16 12.25
N LYS A 25 -20.71 -14.37 12.27
CA LYS A 25 -19.98 -15.64 12.34
C LYS A 25 -19.14 -15.82 11.06
N LYS A 26 -18.02 -16.53 11.18
CA LYS A 26 -17.10 -16.81 10.06
C LYS A 26 -17.83 -17.39 8.83
N PHE A 27 -18.75 -18.33 9.05
CA PHE A 27 -19.53 -18.98 7.99
C PHE A 27 -20.27 -17.98 7.08
N VAL A 28 -20.97 -17.00 7.67
CA VAL A 28 -21.71 -15.97 6.91
C VAL A 28 -20.78 -15.11 6.06
N LYS A 29 -19.55 -14.88 6.52
CA LYS A 29 -18.54 -14.12 5.77
C LYS A 29 -17.93 -14.93 4.63
N ASP A 30 -17.83 -16.24 4.78
CA ASP A 30 -17.30 -17.13 3.76
C ASP A 30 -18.35 -17.32 2.64
N GLU A 31 -19.62 -17.51 3.00
CA GLU A 31 -20.75 -17.51 2.05
C GLU A 31 -20.81 -16.20 1.23
N ALA A 32 -20.76 -15.04 1.90
CA ALA A 32 -20.74 -13.75 1.21
C ALA A 32 -19.52 -13.56 0.28
N ARG A 33 -18.40 -14.24 0.54
CA ARG A 33 -17.23 -14.21 -0.36
C ARG A 33 -17.41 -15.11 -1.57
N ASP A 34 -18.06 -16.25 -1.40
CA ASP A 34 -18.35 -17.15 -2.49
C ASP A 34 -19.36 -16.51 -3.44
N ASP A 35 -20.40 -15.87 -2.91
CA ASP A 35 -21.33 -15.04 -3.70
C ASP A 35 -20.61 -13.92 -4.47
N LEU A 36 -19.64 -13.26 -3.82
CA LEU A 36 -18.83 -12.22 -4.47
C LEU A 36 -17.97 -12.81 -5.61
N ARG A 37 -17.38 -13.98 -5.41
CA ARG A 37 -16.58 -14.66 -6.45
C ARG A 37 -17.45 -15.00 -7.64
N ASP A 38 -18.63 -15.56 -7.40
CA ASP A 38 -19.57 -15.94 -8.45
C ASP A 38 -20.09 -14.73 -9.23
N ALA A 39 -20.32 -13.61 -8.55
CA ALA A 39 -20.70 -12.35 -9.20
C ALA A 39 -19.59 -11.80 -10.12
N PHE A 40 -18.32 -11.87 -9.70
CA PHE A 40 -17.18 -11.37 -10.48
C PHE A 40 -16.63 -12.38 -11.51
N ALA A 41 -17.02 -13.65 -11.42
CA ALA A 41 -16.70 -14.67 -12.42
C ALA A 41 -17.54 -14.53 -13.71
N LYS A 42 -18.67 -13.81 -13.63
CA LYS A 42 -19.53 -13.53 -14.79
C LYS A 42 -18.77 -12.67 -15.82
N PRO A 43 -18.93 -12.96 -17.13
CA PRO A 43 -18.28 -12.17 -18.16
C PRO A 43 -18.77 -10.72 -18.12
N LEU A 44 -17.85 -9.79 -18.36
CA LEU A 44 -18.19 -8.37 -18.47
C LEU A 44 -19.03 -8.11 -19.74
N PRO A 45 -19.97 -7.16 -19.70
CA PRO A 45 -20.73 -6.77 -20.88
C PRO A 45 -19.81 -6.27 -22.00
N ALA A 46 -20.17 -6.52 -23.26
CA ALA A 46 -19.34 -6.12 -24.41
C ALA A 46 -19.27 -4.59 -24.60
N MET A 47 -20.29 -3.86 -24.12
CA MET A 47 -20.43 -2.42 -24.27
C MET A 47 -19.69 -1.67 -23.15
N PHE A 48 -18.83 -0.71 -23.52
CA PHE A 48 -18.06 0.08 -22.55
C PHE A 48 -18.93 0.94 -21.63
N ALA A 49 -20.06 1.46 -22.13
CA ALA A 49 -21.01 2.23 -21.33
C ALA A 49 -21.59 1.37 -20.19
N GLU A 50 -22.02 0.15 -20.51
CA GLU A 50 -22.55 -0.80 -19.53
C GLU A 50 -21.50 -1.21 -18.49
N GLN A 51 -20.24 -1.40 -18.91
CA GLN A 51 -19.14 -1.66 -17.96
C GLN A 51 -18.93 -0.49 -16.99
N THR A 52 -19.05 0.75 -17.47
CA THR A 52 -18.88 1.96 -16.65
C THR A 52 -20.03 2.09 -15.64
N GLU A 53 -21.27 1.84 -16.07
CA GLU A 53 -22.44 1.82 -15.19
C GLU A 53 -22.34 0.72 -14.13
N LEU A 54 -21.94 -0.48 -14.54
CA LEU A 54 -21.73 -1.61 -13.63
C LEU A 54 -20.66 -1.27 -12.59
N TYR A 55 -19.53 -0.70 -13.02
CA TYR A 55 -18.46 -0.28 -12.11
C TYR A 55 -18.94 0.79 -11.12
N ASN A 56 -19.66 1.81 -11.59
CA ASN A 56 -20.20 2.87 -10.74
C ASN A 56 -21.24 2.33 -9.74
N SER A 57 -22.07 1.37 -10.16
CA SER A 57 -23.02 0.69 -9.27
C SER A 57 -22.28 -0.09 -8.17
N GLY A 58 -21.20 -0.78 -8.53
CA GLY A 58 -20.33 -1.50 -7.59
C GLY A 58 -19.66 -0.55 -6.59
N LEU A 59 -19.20 0.64 -7.03
CA LEU A 59 -18.66 1.65 -6.12
C LEU A 59 -19.68 2.13 -5.08
N LYS A 60 -20.94 2.35 -5.49
CA LYS A 60 -22.02 2.76 -4.56
C LYS A 60 -22.30 1.68 -3.52
N GLN A 61 -22.36 0.41 -3.95
CA GLN A 61 -22.54 -0.73 -3.05
C GLN A 61 -21.37 -0.90 -2.08
N LEU A 62 -20.13 -0.71 -2.59
CA LEU A 62 -18.93 -0.75 -1.75
C LEU A 62 -18.97 0.36 -0.69
N ALA A 63 -19.34 1.59 -1.08
CA ALA A 63 -19.46 2.70 -0.15
C ALA A 63 -20.50 2.41 0.95
N PHE A 64 -21.67 1.86 0.58
CA PHE A 64 -22.68 1.44 1.54
C PHE A 64 -22.16 0.37 2.50
N LEU A 65 -21.44 -0.63 1.99
CA LEU A 65 -20.85 -1.68 2.80
C LEU A 65 -19.81 -1.11 3.78
N GLN A 66 -18.94 -0.22 3.31
CA GLN A 66 -17.92 0.44 4.13
C GLN A 66 -18.52 1.29 5.25
N ILE A 67 -19.62 1.99 4.98
CA ILE A 67 -20.37 2.73 6.00
C ILE A 67 -20.88 1.76 7.07
N LYS A 68 -21.46 0.62 6.67
CA LYS A 68 -21.95 -0.39 7.62
C LYS A 68 -20.84 -1.10 8.40
N THR A 69 -19.66 -1.30 7.81
CA THR A 69 -18.55 -2.01 8.45
C THR A 69 -17.63 -1.12 9.29
N GLY A 70 -17.90 0.19 9.38
CA GLY A 70 -17.11 1.12 10.19
C GLY A 70 -15.81 1.59 9.51
N GLY A 71 -15.77 1.60 8.18
CA GLY A 71 -14.72 2.24 7.40
C GLY A 71 -13.95 1.33 6.46
N THR A 72 -13.12 1.96 5.63
CA THR A 72 -12.21 1.28 4.72
C THR A 72 -11.24 0.40 5.51
N PRO A 73 -10.91 -0.81 5.02
CA PRO A 73 -9.79 -1.57 5.56
C PRO A 73 -8.58 -0.65 5.49
N ARG A 74 -8.06 -0.22 6.65
CA ARG A 74 -6.89 0.65 6.70
C ARG A 74 -5.86 0.04 5.74
N PRO A 75 -5.32 0.79 4.75
CA PRO A 75 -4.09 0.34 4.12
C PRO A 75 -3.16 0.08 5.28
N THR A 76 -2.64 -1.15 5.40
CA THR A 76 -1.83 -1.60 6.52
C THR A 76 -0.89 -0.47 6.89
N SER A 77 -1.23 0.26 7.95
CA SER A 77 -0.44 1.41 8.38
C SER A 77 0.75 0.75 9.04
N GLY A 78 1.75 0.39 8.25
CA GLY A 78 3.07 0.13 8.78
C GLY A 78 3.39 1.35 9.64
N SER A 79 3.65 1.13 10.92
CA SER A 79 4.19 2.21 11.75
C SER A 79 5.34 2.83 10.96
N ARG A 80 5.25 4.12 10.66
CA ARG A 80 6.35 4.78 9.97
C ARG A 80 7.40 5.01 11.05
N THR A 81 8.32 4.07 11.17
CA THR A 81 9.49 4.25 12.02
C THR A 81 10.40 5.24 11.31
N ILE A 82 10.58 6.42 11.91
CA ILE A 82 11.52 7.43 11.44
C ILE A 82 12.69 7.40 12.43
N TYR A 83 13.90 7.32 11.92
CA TYR A 83 15.10 7.44 12.75
C TYR A 83 15.62 8.86 12.60
N SER A 84 15.67 9.61 13.70
CA SER A 84 16.24 10.95 13.72
C SER A 84 17.36 10.99 14.75
N LYS A 85 18.56 11.41 14.34
CA LYS A 85 19.76 11.51 15.20
C LYS A 85 20.11 10.23 15.98
N GLY A 86 19.81 9.05 15.43
CA GLY A 86 20.11 7.76 16.06
C GLY A 86 19.04 7.24 17.02
N GLU A 87 17.97 8.00 17.25
CA GLU A 87 16.84 7.56 18.07
C GLU A 87 15.67 7.08 17.19
N LYS A 88 15.05 5.98 17.61
CA LYS A 88 13.87 5.40 16.95
C LYS A 88 12.64 6.20 17.37
N LEU A 89 12.02 6.92 16.44
CA LEU A 89 10.75 7.58 16.65
C LEU A 89 9.63 6.72 16.06
N GLU A 90 8.80 6.15 16.94
CA GLU A 90 7.55 5.49 16.56
C GLU A 90 6.43 6.53 16.50
N ILE A 91 6.04 6.92 15.29
CA ILE A 91 4.91 7.83 15.13
C ILE A 91 3.63 7.01 15.22
N LYS A 92 2.85 7.24 16.28
CA LYS A 92 1.50 6.67 16.39
C LYS A 92 0.56 7.47 15.49
N PRO A 93 -0.52 6.86 14.96
CA PRO A 93 -1.43 7.52 14.02
C PRO A 93 -2.13 8.79 14.56
N THR A 94 -2.11 8.99 15.88
CA THR A 94 -2.74 10.10 16.59
C THR A 94 -1.82 11.30 16.81
N ASP A 95 -0.52 11.14 16.57
CA ASP A 95 0.43 12.21 16.80
C ASP A 95 0.38 13.17 15.60
N LYS A 96 -0.08 14.41 15.84
CA LYS A 96 0.13 15.51 14.91
C LYS A 96 1.62 15.84 14.92
N VAL A 97 2.42 15.03 14.24
CA VAL A 97 3.85 15.27 14.10
C VAL A 97 4.00 16.43 13.14
N ASP A 98 4.52 17.52 13.69
CA ASP A 98 4.86 18.73 12.95
C ASP A 98 5.81 18.32 11.82
N SER A 99 5.43 18.61 10.57
CA SER A 99 6.19 18.23 9.38
C SER A 99 7.59 18.86 9.33
N SER A 100 7.84 19.82 10.23
CA SER A 100 9.12 20.44 10.52
C SER A 100 10.18 19.49 11.11
N LEU A 101 9.78 18.36 11.73
CA LEU A 101 10.73 17.34 12.22
C LEU A 101 11.27 16.44 11.11
N ALA A 102 10.59 16.38 9.97
CA ALA A 102 11.11 15.78 8.75
C ALA A 102 11.79 16.88 7.94
N GLY A 103 13.02 17.27 8.34
CA GLY A 103 13.79 18.32 7.66
C GLY A 103 13.66 18.23 6.13
N GLU A 104 13.04 19.26 5.55
CA GLU A 104 12.51 19.26 4.18
C GLU A 104 13.56 18.97 3.10
N GLU A 105 14.85 19.19 3.41
CA GLU A 105 15.91 19.05 2.41
C GLU A 105 16.43 17.63 2.24
N LYS A 106 16.36 16.77 3.27
CA LYS A 106 16.94 15.41 3.20
C LYS A 106 15.91 14.31 2.96
N ALA A 107 14.62 14.59 3.15
CA ALA A 107 13.55 13.64 2.88
C ALA A 107 13.15 13.58 1.40
N LYS A 108 13.46 14.62 0.60
CA LYS A 108 13.10 14.68 -0.82
C LYS A 108 13.99 13.83 -1.73
N TYR A 109 15.22 13.52 -1.31
CA TYR A 109 16.16 12.75 -2.13
C TYR A 109 16.58 11.45 -1.44
N SER A 110 15.75 10.43 -1.66
CA SER A 110 16.12 9.01 -1.64
C SER A 110 16.38 8.37 -0.26
N ASN A 111 15.70 7.24 0.01
CA ASN A 111 16.02 6.30 1.09
C ASN A 111 17.45 5.71 1.02
N TRP A 112 18.28 6.16 0.08
CA TRP A 112 19.59 5.60 -0.22
C TRP A 112 20.73 6.24 0.59
N HIS A 113 20.50 7.35 1.29
CA HIS A 113 21.55 8.02 2.06
C HIS A 113 21.61 7.62 3.55
N GLY A 114 20.89 6.58 3.96
CA GLY A 114 21.01 5.98 5.31
C GLY A 114 20.49 6.85 6.47
N GLY A 115 20.23 8.14 6.25
CA GLY A 115 19.82 9.09 7.29
C GLY A 115 18.45 8.82 7.90
N ASN A 116 17.64 7.93 7.31
CA ASN A 116 16.33 7.52 7.84
C ASN A 116 16.18 5.98 7.88
N MET A 117 17.29 5.24 7.83
CA MET A 117 17.28 3.79 7.95
C MET A 117 17.83 3.37 9.31
N ASP A 118 17.26 2.30 9.85
CA ASP A 118 17.77 1.61 11.03
C ASP A 118 19.25 1.19 10.83
N PRO A 119 20.14 1.35 11.82
CA PRO A 119 21.57 1.02 11.68
C PRO A 119 21.83 -0.41 11.20
N GLU A 120 21.05 -1.40 11.64
CA GLU A 120 21.20 -2.78 11.18
C GLU A 120 20.80 -2.94 9.71
N SER A 121 19.75 -2.24 9.28
CA SER A 121 19.30 -2.22 7.89
C SER A 121 20.34 -1.57 6.97
N VAL A 122 21.01 -0.51 7.42
CA VAL A 122 22.14 0.11 6.70
C VAL A 122 23.29 -0.87 6.55
N GLN A 123 23.66 -1.59 7.61
CA GLN A 123 24.73 -2.59 7.57
C GLN A 123 24.39 -3.78 6.67
N LYS A 124 23.13 -4.24 6.68
CA LYS A 124 22.65 -5.31 5.79
C LYS A 124 22.70 -4.86 4.34
N HIS A 125 22.26 -3.64 4.06
CA HIS A 125 22.30 -3.04 2.73
C HIS A 125 23.75 -2.93 2.21
N GLN A 126 24.67 -2.40 3.01
CA GLN A 126 26.09 -2.32 2.65
C GLN A 126 26.73 -3.70 2.40
N ARG A 127 26.34 -4.72 3.18
CA ARG A 127 26.77 -6.11 2.94
C ARG A 127 26.27 -6.65 1.59
N LEU A 128 25.03 -6.34 1.22
CA LEU A 128 24.46 -6.73 -0.07
C LEU A 128 25.16 -6.02 -1.24
N LEU A 129 25.48 -4.72 -1.09
CA LEU A 129 26.25 -3.97 -2.08
C LEU A 129 27.63 -4.59 -2.31
N LYS A 130 28.36 -4.90 -1.23
CA LYS A 130 29.66 -5.56 -1.32
C LYS A 130 29.56 -6.92 -2.02
N ARG A 131 28.51 -7.70 -1.76
CA ARG A 131 28.27 -8.98 -2.43
C ARG A 131 27.98 -8.81 -3.92
N ALA A 132 27.32 -7.72 -4.30
CA ALA A 132 27.05 -7.35 -5.68
C ALA A 132 28.24 -6.67 -6.40
N GLY A 133 29.37 -6.49 -5.71
CA GLY A 133 30.60 -5.90 -6.27
C GLY A 133 30.69 -4.38 -6.12
N PHE A 134 29.72 -3.72 -5.49
CA PHE A 134 29.73 -2.27 -5.29
C PHE A 134 30.45 -1.88 -4.00
N LYS A 135 31.25 -0.81 -4.04
CA LYS A 135 32.00 -0.30 -2.88
C LYS A 135 31.14 0.49 -1.91
N ASN A 136 30.20 1.28 -2.43
CA ASN A 136 29.29 2.12 -1.65
C ASN A 136 28.00 2.40 -2.44
N ASN A 137 27.06 3.13 -1.84
CA ASN A 137 25.80 3.49 -2.52
C ASN A 137 26.01 4.41 -3.73
N ALA A 138 27.04 5.27 -3.72
CA ALA A 138 27.33 6.15 -4.85
C ALA A 138 27.73 5.36 -6.11
N ASP A 139 28.50 4.30 -5.92
CA ASP A 139 28.90 3.33 -6.95
C ASP A 139 27.68 2.60 -7.54
N ALA A 140 26.74 2.16 -6.68
CA ALA A 140 25.52 1.48 -7.11
C ALA A 140 24.50 2.39 -7.83
N ILE A 141 24.53 3.69 -7.57
CA ILE A 141 23.64 4.69 -8.21
C ILE A 141 24.25 5.20 -9.54
N GLY A 142 25.50 4.86 -9.83
CA GLY A 142 26.20 5.33 -11.04
C GLY A 142 26.72 6.78 -10.93
N ASN A 143 26.64 7.40 -9.76
CA ASN A 143 27.31 8.69 -9.47
C ASN A 143 28.78 8.49 -9.07
N GLY A 144 29.31 7.27 -9.22
CA GLY A 144 30.67 6.86 -8.89
C GLY A 144 31.70 6.99 -10.02
N GLY A 145 31.50 7.90 -10.97
CA GLY A 145 32.56 8.43 -11.84
C GLY A 145 32.35 9.94 -11.94
N VAL A 146 33.32 10.81 -11.68
CA VAL A 146 34.68 10.85 -12.24
C VAL A 146 35.62 11.49 -11.20
N PHE A 147 36.93 11.17 -11.29
CA PHE A 147 37.99 12.08 -10.87
C PHE A 147 37.88 13.45 -11.59
#